data_AF-A0A9D1ENF0-F1
#
_entry.id   AF-A0A9D1ENF0-F1
#
_cell.length_a   1.000
_cell.length_b   1.000
_cell.length_c   1.000
_cell.angle_alpha   90.00
_cell.angle_beta   90.00
_cell.angle_gamma   90.00
#
_symmetry.space_group_name_H-M   'P 1'
#
loop_
_entity.id
_entity.type
_entity.pdbx_description
1 polymer ?
#
loop_
_entity_poly.entity_id
_entity_poly.type
_entity_poly.pdbx_seq_one_letter_code
_entity_poly.pdbx_strand_id
1 'polypeptide(L)'
;MGENGQSARAKRRLEAIDSDYSGKVSLAEKILFFTVAAMFTLSVAGIAVVRSANADSAALVDMPSLLELDMSVINSATKEDLMEVKGIGDARSDAIINLRDAIGGFIDIREIANIDGISDTIIKALIEYFYGSEAAEIYFGELK
;
A
#
# COMPACT_ATOMS: atom_id res chain seq x y z
N MET A 1 -68.39 27.56 -22.06
CA MET A 1 -67.58 28.46 -22.91
C MET A 1 -66.41 28.98 -22.07
N GLY A 2 -65.23 28.35 -22.10
CA GLY A 2 -64.12 28.73 -21.21
C GLY A 2 -62.70 28.31 -21.59
N GLU A 3 -62.50 27.59 -22.70
CA GLU A 3 -61.19 27.00 -23.02
C GLU A 3 -60.30 27.83 -23.98
N ASN A 4 -60.80 28.92 -24.57
CA ASN A 4 -60.03 29.72 -25.55
C ASN A 4 -59.08 30.78 -24.95
N GLY A 5 -59.06 30.96 -23.62
CA GLY A 5 -58.19 31.95 -22.96
C GLY A 5 -56.84 31.41 -22.47
N GLN A 6 -56.76 30.11 -22.15
CA GLN A 6 -55.56 29.51 -21.58
C GLN A 6 -54.55 29.08 -22.66
N SER A 7 -55.01 28.57 -23.81
CA SER A 7 -54.13 28.17 -24.92
C SER A 7 -53.41 29.36 -25.57
N ALA A 8 -54.05 30.53 -25.65
CA ALA A 8 -53.42 31.75 -26.14
C ALA A 8 -52.34 32.31 -25.19
N ARG A 9 -52.50 32.13 -23.86
CA ARG A 9 -51.49 32.51 -22.86
C ARG A 9 -50.33 31.52 -22.81
N ALA A 10 -50.59 30.23 -23.03
CA ALA A 10 -49.56 29.19 -23.12
C ALA A 10 -48.70 29.34 -24.38
N LYS A 11 -49.31 29.59 -25.56
CA LYS A 11 -48.56 29.83 -26.81
C LYS A 11 -47.69 31.08 -26.77
N ARG A 12 -48.19 32.19 -26.22
CA ARG A 12 -47.40 33.41 -26.02
C ARG A 12 -46.22 33.22 -25.06
N ARG A 13 -46.35 32.34 -24.07
CA ARG A 13 -45.26 31.99 -23.14
C ARG A 13 -44.23 31.05 -23.77
N LEU A 14 -44.64 30.17 -24.69
CA LEU A 14 -43.70 29.33 -25.44
C LEU A 14 -42.89 30.13 -26.46
N GLU A 15 -43.52 31.03 -27.21
CA GLU A 15 -42.84 31.90 -28.19
C GLU A 15 -41.87 32.89 -27.52
N ALA A 16 -42.17 33.35 -26.31
CA ALA A 16 -41.29 34.22 -25.54
C ALA A 16 -40.03 33.50 -25.00
N ILE A 17 -40.07 32.18 -24.82
CA ILE A 17 -38.92 31.40 -24.34
C ILE A 17 -37.96 31.08 -25.49
N ASP A 18 -38.49 30.79 -26.69
CA ASP A 18 -37.65 30.46 -27.86
C ASP A 18 -36.97 31.71 -28.46
N SER A 19 -37.56 32.89 -28.28
CA SER A 19 -36.98 34.17 -28.73
C SER A 19 -35.69 34.54 -27.98
N ASP A 20 -35.47 34.04 -26.77
CA ASP A 20 -34.27 34.35 -25.96
C ASP A 20 -33.04 33.52 -26.39
N TYR A 21 -33.26 32.38 -27.07
CA TYR A 21 -32.19 31.57 -27.68
C TYR A 21 -31.86 31.95 -29.13
N SER A 22 -32.59 32.91 -29.72
CA SER A 22 -32.29 33.50 -31.04
C SER A 22 -31.43 34.77 -30.94
N GLY A 23 -30.99 35.15 -29.74
CA GLY A 23 -29.96 36.16 -29.55
C GLY A 23 -28.63 35.65 -30.12
N LYS A 24 -28.00 36.43 -31.01
CA LYS A 24 -26.67 36.12 -31.57
C LYS A 24 -25.66 35.99 -30.41
N VAL A 25 -25.47 34.77 -29.91
CA VAL A 25 -24.55 34.46 -28.81
C VAL A 25 -23.20 35.06 -29.15
N SER A 26 -22.71 35.94 -28.27
CA SER A 26 -21.47 36.68 -28.49
C SER A 26 -20.29 35.72 -28.57
N LEU A 27 -19.24 36.10 -29.30
CA LEU A 27 -18.03 35.27 -29.42
C LEU A 27 -17.46 34.90 -28.04
N ALA A 28 -17.56 35.82 -27.07
CA ALA A 28 -17.14 35.60 -25.69
C ALA A 28 -17.95 34.50 -24.98
N GLU A 29 -19.25 34.42 -25.23
CA GLU A 29 -20.12 33.39 -24.65
C GLU A 29 -19.86 32.03 -25.30
N LYS A 30 -19.62 31.97 -26.61
CA LYS A 30 -19.23 30.72 -27.31
C LYS A 30 -17.87 30.19 -26.83
N ILE A 31 -16.91 31.08 -26.58
CA ILE A 31 -15.61 30.72 -25.99
C ILE A 31 -15.82 30.15 -24.59
N LEU A 32 -16.69 30.76 -23.78
CA LEU A 32 -17.01 30.27 -22.43
C LEU A 32 -17.61 28.86 -22.46
N PHE A 33 -18.51 28.55 -23.40
CA PHE A 33 -19.03 27.18 -23.54
C PHE A 33 -17.96 26.17 -23.99
N PHE A 34 -17.08 26.56 -24.93
CA PHE A 34 -15.97 25.71 -25.38
C PHE A 34 -14.97 25.40 -24.26
N THR A 35 -14.64 26.38 -23.41
CA THR A 35 -13.69 26.19 -22.31
C THR A 35 -14.28 25.36 -21.17
N VAL A 36 -15.55 25.55 -20.83
CA VAL A 36 -16.25 24.73 -19.84
C VAL A 36 -16.37 23.27 -20.32
N ALA A 37 -16.66 23.05 -21.61
CA ALA A 37 -16.65 21.71 -22.20
C ALA A 37 -15.25 21.06 -22.20
N ALA A 38 -14.19 21.83 -22.47
CA ALA A 38 -12.81 21.34 -22.44
C ALA A 38 -12.29 21.03 -21.01
N MET A 39 -12.74 21.76 -19.99
CA MET A 39 -12.40 21.45 -18.59
C MET A 39 -13.03 20.13 -18.13
N PHE A 40 -14.23 19.80 -18.64
CA PHE A 40 -14.91 18.55 -18.32
C PHE A 40 -14.23 17.31 -18.93
N THR A 41 -13.61 17.44 -20.12
CA THR A 41 -12.88 16.33 -20.75
C THR A 41 -11.54 16.02 -20.04
N LEU A 42 -10.84 17.02 -19.51
CA LEU A 42 -9.63 16.80 -18.71
C LEU A 42 -9.93 16.17 -17.33
N SER A 43 -11.11 16.41 -16.75
CA SER A 43 -11.50 15.77 -15.48
C SER A 43 -11.84 14.29 -15.64
N VAL A 44 -12.41 13.87 -16.78
CA VAL A 44 -12.67 12.44 -17.07
C VAL A 44 -11.37 11.67 -17.33
N ALA A 45 -10.33 12.32 -17.87
CA ALA A 45 -9.00 11.71 -17.97
C ALA A 45 -8.38 11.39 -16.59
N GLY A 46 -8.74 12.13 -15.54
CA GLY A 46 -8.25 11.89 -14.17
C GLY A 46 -8.82 10.64 -13.50
N ILE A 47 -10.02 10.18 -13.88
CA ILE A 47 -10.63 8.98 -13.30
C ILE A 47 -10.13 7.70 -14.01
N ALA A 48 -9.63 7.80 -15.25
CA ALA A 48 -8.98 6.69 -15.94
C ALA A 48 -7.48 6.52 -15.64
N VAL A 49 -6.87 7.39 -14.82
CA VAL A 49 -5.47 7.25 -14.34
C VAL A 49 -5.36 6.28 -13.15
N VAL A 50 -6.46 5.64 -12.72
CA VAL A 50 -6.38 4.48 -11.84
C VAL A 50 -6.22 3.21 -12.68
N ARG A 51 -5.00 3.02 -13.21
CA ARG A 51 -4.37 1.72 -13.52
C ARG A 51 -2.98 1.94 -14.12
N SER A 52 -2.01 2.12 -13.23
CA SER A 52 -0.68 1.55 -13.41
C SER A 52 -0.22 1.03 -12.06
N ALA A 53 -0.63 -0.20 -11.76
CA ALA A 53 0.18 -1.06 -10.92
C ALA A 53 1.39 -1.45 -11.79
N ASN A 54 2.57 -1.01 -11.35
CA ASN A 54 3.90 -1.62 -11.48
C ASN A 54 4.83 -0.53 -10.93
N ALA A 55 5.24 -0.60 -9.66
CA ALA A 55 6.31 -1.49 -9.21
C ALA A 55 7.60 -1.32 -10.04
N ASP A 56 7.98 -0.08 -10.33
CA ASP A 56 9.33 0.25 -10.80
C ASP A 56 9.98 1.25 -9.83
N SER A 57 10.18 0.83 -8.57
CA SER A 57 11.28 1.35 -7.75
C SER A 57 12.49 0.43 -7.89
N ALA A 58 12.81 0.06 -9.14
CA ALA A 58 14.07 -0.54 -9.54
C ALA A 58 15.04 0.59 -9.91
N ALA A 59 15.53 1.35 -8.92
CA ALA A 59 16.65 2.27 -9.12
C ALA A 59 17.44 2.63 -7.85
N LEU A 60 17.49 1.73 -6.85
CA LEU A 60 18.68 1.59 -6.01
C LEU A 60 19.20 0.17 -6.24
N VAL A 61 20.01 0.03 -7.29
CA VAL A 61 20.72 -1.21 -7.59
C VAL A 61 21.74 -1.42 -6.48
N ASP A 62 21.41 -2.37 -5.60
CA ASP A 62 22.28 -3.48 -5.23
C ASP A 62 23.67 -3.08 -4.70
N MET A 63 23.70 -2.53 -3.49
CA MET A 63 24.80 -2.87 -2.59
C MET A 63 24.42 -4.24 -2.02
N PRO A 64 25.24 -5.30 -2.19
CA PRO A 64 24.98 -6.54 -1.49
C PRO A 64 25.00 -6.23 0.01
N SER A 65 23.82 -6.20 0.61
CA SER A 65 23.64 -6.27 2.05
C SER A 65 24.35 -7.55 2.47
N LEU A 66 25.47 -7.41 3.17
CA LEU A 66 26.37 -8.55 3.43
C LEU A 66 25.69 -9.73 4.13
N LEU A 67 24.54 -9.52 4.79
CA LEU A 67 23.49 -10.51 4.97
C LEU A 67 22.24 -9.76 5.44
N GLU A 68 21.15 -9.74 4.66
CA GLU A 68 19.87 -9.22 5.14
C GLU A 68 18.98 -10.40 5.49
N LEU A 69 18.78 -10.65 6.79
CA LEU A 69 17.82 -11.64 7.25
C LEU A 69 16.40 -11.08 7.09
N ASP A 70 15.52 -11.82 6.44
CA ASP A 70 14.10 -11.46 6.35
C ASP A 70 13.42 -11.67 7.72
N MET A 71 13.33 -10.60 8.51
CA MET A 71 12.75 -10.63 9.84
C MET A 71 11.26 -11.06 9.86
N SER A 72 10.55 -11.04 8.72
CA SER A 72 9.18 -11.54 8.66
C SER A 72 9.09 -13.03 8.99
N VAL A 73 10.15 -13.81 8.72
CA VAL A 73 10.23 -15.24 9.03
C VAL A 73 10.19 -15.47 10.53
N ILE A 74 11.11 -14.86 11.29
CA ILE A 74 11.14 -15.05 12.75
C ILE A 74 9.95 -14.39 13.46
N ASN A 75 9.44 -13.28 12.92
CA ASN A 75 8.25 -12.61 13.46
C ASN A 75 6.97 -13.42 13.24
N SER A 76 6.93 -14.30 12.24
CA SER A 76 5.79 -15.18 11.98
C SER A 76 5.96 -16.61 12.52
N ALA A 77 7.15 -16.95 13.04
CA ALA A 77 7.43 -18.27 13.60
C ALA A 77 6.44 -18.64 14.73
N THR A 78 5.91 -19.86 14.64
CA THR A 78 5.04 -20.42 15.67
C THR A 78 5.85 -20.96 16.84
N LYS A 79 5.16 -21.28 17.94
CA LYS A 79 5.82 -21.90 19.10
C LYS A 79 6.44 -23.24 18.71
N GLU A 80 5.74 -24.01 17.89
CA GLU A 80 6.17 -25.29 17.36
C GLU A 80 7.43 -25.13 16.50
N ASP A 81 7.45 -24.19 15.55
CA ASP A 81 8.63 -23.93 14.70
C ASP A 81 9.86 -23.55 15.54
N LEU A 82 9.68 -22.70 16.56
CA LEU A 82 10.76 -22.30 17.46
C LEU A 82 11.30 -23.48 18.27
N MET A 83 10.45 -24.44 18.66
CA MET A 83 10.85 -25.60 19.44
C MET A 83 11.60 -26.68 18.63
N GLU A 84 11.52 -26.64 17.30
CA GLU A 84 12.35 -27.48 16.43
C GLU A 84 13.82 -27.03 16.44
N VAL A 85 14.09 -25.79 16.85
CA VAL A 85 15.46 -25.27 16.95
C VAL A 85 16.15 -25.88 18.17
N LYS A 86 17.26 -26.59 17.93
CA LYS A 86 18.04 -27.24 18.99
C LYS A 86 18.42 -26.25 20.09
N GLY A 87 17.98 -26.53 21.32
CA GLY A 87 18.25 -25.71 22.50
C GLY A 87 17.12 -24.74 22.85
N ILE A 88 16.07 -24.66 22.03
CA ILE A 88 14.83 -23.95 22.36
C ILE A 88 13.78 -25.00 22.76
N GLY A 89 13.32 -24.89 23.99
CA GLY A 89 12.18 -25.66 24.50
C GLY A 89 11.03 -24.74 24.88
N ASP A 90 9.98 -25.32 25.45
CA ASP A 90 8.71 -24.64 25.79
C ASP A 90 8.88 -23.26 26.45
N ALA A 91 9.72 -23.16 27.49
CA ALA A 91 9.95 -21.91 28.19
C ALA A 91 10.65 -20.83 27.34
N ARG A 92 11.57 -21.23 26.45
CA ARG A 92 12.30 -20.29 25.59
C ARG A 92 11.47 -19.86 24.39
N SER A 93 10.69 -20.77 23.80
CA SER A 93 9.79 -20.41 22.69
C SER A 93 8.70 -19.45 23.17
N ASP A 94 8.14 -19.66 24.37
CA ASP A 94 7.22 -18.70 24.98
C ASP A 94 7.89 -17.36 25.25
N ALA A 95 9.12 -17.34 25.74
CA ALA A 95 9.84 -16.09 25.97
C ALA A 95 10.12 -15.31 24.68
N ILE A 96 10.43 -16.00 23.57
CA ILE A 96 10.61 -15.38 22.25
C ILE A 96 9.32 -14.74 21.76
N ILE A 97 8.20 -15.47 21.84
CA ILE A 97 6.88 -14.95 21.45
C ILE A 97 6.49 -13.75 22.32
N ASN A 98 6.65 -13.87 23.64
CA ASN A 98 6.34 -12.78 24.56
C ASN A 98 7.19 -11.53 24.29
N LEU A 99 8.49 -11.69 24.03
CA LEU A 99 9.35 -10.56 23.68
C LEU A 99 8.94 -9.94 22.36
N ARG A 100 8.72 -10.76 21.31
CA ARG A 100 8.24 -10.33 20.00
C ARG A 100 7.00 -9.46 20.14
N ASP A 101 6.00 -9.94 20.88
CA ASP A 101 4.73 -9.27 21.04
C ASP A 101 4.87 -7.99 21.88
N ALA A 102 5.77 -7.98 22.89
CA ALA A 102 6.03 -6.83 23.74
C ALA A 102 6.71 -5.66 23.02
N ILE A 103 7.62 -5.94 22.08
CA ILE A 103 8.35 -4.90 21.33
C ILE A 103 7.70 -4.58 19.97
N GLY A 104 6.67 -5.31 19.58
CA GLY A 104 5.94 -5.11 18.31
C GLY A 104 6.60 -5.79 17.10
N GLY A 105 7.41 -6.82 17.34
CA GLY A 105 8.19 -7.54 16.33
C GLY A 105 9.69 -7.21 16.40
N PHE A 106 10.52 -8.19 16.07
CA PHE A 106 11.96 -8.04 15.98
C PHE A 106 12.34 -7.25 14.72
N ILE A 107 13.24 -6.29 14.89
CA ILE A 107 13.89 -5.53 13.82
C ILE A 107 15.30 -6.10 13.59
N ASP A 108 15.93 -6.64 14.64
CA ASP A 108 17.22 -7.32 14.58
C ASP A 108 17.14 -8.65 15.34
N ILE A 109 17.66 -9.72 14.74
CA ILE A 109 17.71 -11.03 15.38
C ILE A 109 18.54 -11.03 16.69
N ARG A 110 19.46 -10.07 16.88
CA ARG A 110 20.19 -9.87 18.15
C ARG A 110 19.26 -9.52 19.31
N GLU A 111 18.08 -8.97 19.07
CA GLU A 111 17.14 -8.61 20.13
C GLU A 111 16.69 -9.85 20.93
N ILE A 112 16.71 -11.03 20.31
CA ILE A 112 16.43 -12.33 20.94
C ILE A 112 17.44 -12.65 22.05
N ALA A 113 18.67 -12.10 22.00
CA ALA A 113 19.68 -12.26 23.04
C ALA A 113 19.28 -11.64 24.39
N ASN A 114 18.26 -10.78 24.42
CA ASN A 114 17.75 -10.19 25.65
C ASN A 114 16.94 -11.19 26.52
N ILE A 115 16.70 -12.39 26.01
CA ILE A 115 15.99 -13.45 26.72
C ILE A 115 16.98 -14.28 27.54
N ASP A 116 16.67 -14.47 28.82
CA ASP A 116 17.49 -15.26 29.72
C ASP A 116 17.76 -16.67 29.18
N GLY A 117 19.04 -17.03 29.14
CA GLY A 117 19.47 -18.34 28.67
C GLY A 117 19.45 -18.53 27.16
N ILE A 118 19.33 -17.46 26.36
CA ILE A 118 19.67 -17.47 24.93
C ILE A 118 21.11 -16.99 24.76
N SER A 119 21.95 -17.82 24.14
CA SER A 119 23.33 -17.50 23.80
C SER A 119 23.50 -17.34 22.29
N ASP A 120 24.66 -16.83 21.86
CA ASP A 120 25.02 -16.76 20.43
C ASP A 120 24.91 -18.12 19.72
N THR A 121 25.13 -19.23 20.42
CA THR A 121 24.95 -20.58 19.88
C THR A 121 23.49 -20.87 19.51
N ILE A 122 22.54 -20.38 20.33
CA ILE A 122 21.10 -20.53 20.06
C ILE A 122 20.68 -19.59 18.93
N ILE A 123 21.21 -18.37 18.89
CA ILE A 123 20.96 -17.43 17.78
C ILE A 123 21.49 -18.01 16.46
N LYS A 124 22.67 -18.63 16.47
CA LYS A 124 23.21 -19.36 15.32
C LYS A 124 22.27 -20.48 14.89
N ALA A 125 21.79 -21.30 15.83
CA ALA A 125 20.84 -22.38 15.52
C ALA A 125 19.51 -21.85 14.95
N LEU A 126 18.99 -20.72 15.45
CA LEU A 126 17.84 -20.04 14.88
C LEU A 126 18.11 -19.61 13.43
N ILE A 127 19.26 -18.99 13.19
CA ILE A 127 19.61 -18.53 11.84
C ILE A 127 19.76 -19.73 10.89
N GLU A 128 20.46 -20.78 11.32
CA GLU A 128 20.63 -22.01 10.55
C GLU A 128 19.29 -22.67 10.20
N TYR A 129 18.36 -22.71 11.15
CA TYR A 129 17.05 -23.34 10.96
C TYR A 129 16.15 -22.55 10.01
N PHE A 130 16.03 -21.22 10.21
CA PHE A 130 15.08 -20.39 9.46
C PHE A 130 15.65 -19.85 8.12
N TYR A 131 16.96 -19.66 8.03
CA TYR A 131 17.60 -19.01 6.87
C TYR A 131 18.72 -19.85 6.24
N GLY A 132 19.11 -20.97 6.86
CA GLY A 132 20.13 -21.88 6.35
C GLY A 132 21.52 -21.66 6.93
N SER A 133 22.38 -22.66 6.77
CA SER A 133 23.73 -22.65 7.35
C SER A 133 24.65 -21.59 6.77
N GLU A 134 24.53 -21.31 5.48
CA GLU A 134 25.33 -20.27 4.80
C GLU A 134 25.02 -18.88 5.38
N ALA A 135 23.73 -18.59 5.63
CA ALA A 135 23.32 -17.35 6.28
C ALA A 135 23.94 -17.22 7.68
N ALA A 136 23.98 -18.30 8.46
CA ALA A 136 24.61 -18.29 9.78
C ALA A 136 26.12 -18.06 9.70
N GLU A 137 26.83 -18.69 8.77
CA GLU A 137 28.27 -18.51 8.59
C GLU A 137 28.62 -17.07 8.22
N ILE A 138 27.85 -16.47 7.30
CA ILE A 138 28.04 -15.08 6.90
C ILE A 138 27.72 -14.13 8.07
N TYR A 139 26.62 -14.37 8.80
CA TYR A 139 26.21 -13.53 9.93
C TYR A 139 27.26 -13.45 11.04
N PHE A 140 27.86 -14.60 11.38
CA PHE A 140 28.91 -14.68 12.41
C PHE A 140 30.32 -14.44 11.87
N GLY A 141 30.48 -14.25 10.56
CA GLY A 141 31.80 -14.06 9.92
C GLY A 141 32.69 -15.30 9.97
N GLU A 142 32.11 -16.50 10.03
CA GLU A 142 32.80 -17.79 10.12
C GLU A 142 33.10 -18.43 8.76
N LEU A 143 33.23 -17.64 7.69
CA LEU A 143 33.61 -18.14 6.35
C LEU A 143 34.90 -18.97 6.43
N LYS A 144 34.79 -20.27 6.12
CA LYS A 144 35.92 -21.20 6.01
C LYS A 144 36.61 -21.13 4.66
#